data_AF-A0A1Z5JY82-F1
#
_entry.id   AF-A0A1Z5JY82-F1
#
_cell.length_a   1.000
_cell.length_b   1.000
_cell.length_c   1.000
_cell.angle_alpha   90.00
_cell.angle_beta   90.00
_cell.angle_gamma   90.00
#
_symmetry.space_group_name_H-M   'P 1'
#
loop_
_entity.id
_entity.type
_entity.pdbx_description
1 polymer ?
#
loop_
_entity_poly.entity_id
_entity_poly.type
_entity_poly.pdbx_seq_one_letter_code
_entity_poly.pdbx_strand_id
1 'polypeptide(L)'
;MSRDIDETGLLLGRIPSRLLTPQQIPCWKLDDPFNDDHENEDDYNDDSDDAPTYQLLRKPVSLKEFHDHGKGVVIWRNNDTLTYVTTNGGNDAPCDPRRALSMKFVDDGLSLYITGNTDEAVADTVAYFLSCDSKESCIKVSTRNPHRYSLEPTVVRSQCLQRILEATNRVILTEMTLSVEQSIILATQPQPLHLTLDRCSFEDEGTAFMDALESRSTVFGSLSLEYSSFSDDSWKRLVQISKIGHLKSSEMINEGLDLLPFSAKADSLEYEIQGKALSYHRK
;
A
#
# COMPACT_ATOMS: atom_id res chain seq x y z
N MET A 1 23.20 22.03 36.90
CA MET A 1 21.95 22.74 36.56
C MET A 1 21.36 22.04 35.35
N SER A 2 20.40 21.14 35.59
CA SER A 2 19.60 20.52 34.53
C SER A 2 18.68 21.60 33.99
N ARG A 3 18.74 21.89 32.68
CA ARG A 3 17.70 22.71 32.05
C ARG A 3 16.48 21.80 31.96
N ASP A 4 15.38 22.18 32.60
CA ASP A 4 14.09 21.56 32.36
C ASP A 4 13.74 21.81 30.89
N ILE A 5 14.04 20.82 30.05
CA ILE A 5 13.58 20.80 28.67
C ILE A 5 12.07 20.56 28.79
N ASP A 6 11.27 21.44 28.18
CA ASP A 6 9.83 21.25 28.09
C ASP A 6 9.54 20.03 27.21
N GLU A 7 9.45 18.86 27.84
CA GLU A 7 9.23 17.57 27.19
C GLU A 7 7.85 17.47 26.52
N THR A 8 6.94 18.43 26.77
CA THR A 8 5.58 18.38 26.24
C THR A 8 5.51 18.56 24.71
N GLY A 9 6.56 19.11 24.09
CA GLY A 9 6.64 19.29 22.64
C GLY A 9 7.13 18.06 21.86
N LEU A 10 7.78 17.09 22.52
CA LEU A 10 8.44 15.98 21.85
C LEU A 10 7.42 14.98 21.28
N LEU A 11 7.58 14.63 20.00
CA LEU A 11 6.76 13.61 19.35
C LEU A 11 7.18 12.20 19.77
N LEU A 12 8.50 11.95 19.79
CA LEU A 12 9.09 10.64 19.99
C LEU A 12 9.95 10.60 21.26
N GLY A 13 9.77 9.55 22.04
CA GLY A 13 10.64 9.20 23.17
C GLY A 13 11.38 7.91 22.86
N ARG A 14 12.71 7.92 22.94
CA ARG A 14 13.52 6.71 22.73
C ARG A 14 13.28 5.71 23.86
N ILE A 15 13.02 4.46 23.54
CA ILE A 15 12.96 3.37 24.50
C ILE A 15 14.40 2.90 24.77
N PRO A 16 14.88 2.91 26.03
CA PRO A 16 16.20 2.38 26.35
C PRO A 16 16.33 0.92 25.90
N SER A 17 17.45 0.55 25.26
CA SER A 17 17.66 -0.80 24.71
C SER A 17 17.46 -1.91 25.74
N ARG A 18 17.89 -1.69 26.99
CA ARG A 18 17.68 -2.62 28.12
C ARG A 18 16.22 -2.88 28.50
N LEU A 19 15.27 -2.07 28.02
CA LEU A 19 13.85 -2.22 28.26
C LEU A 19 13.11 -2.83 27.04
N LEU A 20 13.80 -3.01 25.91
CA LEU A 20 13.20 -3.60 24.72
C LEU A 20 12.98 -5.10 24.95
N THR A 21 11.76 -5.56 24.67
CA THR A 21 11.49 -6.98 24.48
C THR A 21 11.96 -7.42 23.08
N PRO A 22 12.19 -8.72 22.83
CA PRO A 22 12.61 -9.20 21.52
C PRO A 22 11.73 -8.76 20.35
N GLN A 23 10.43 -8.54 20.58
CA GLN A 23 9.47 -8.11 19.56
C GLN A 23 9.58 -6.61 19.21
N GLN A 24 10.19 -5.82 20.11
CA GLN A 24 10.40 -4.38 19.98
C GLN A 24 11.76 -4.03 19.36
N ILE A 25 12.66 -5.02 19.23
CA ILE A 25 13.95 -4.84 18.57
C ILE A 25 13.67 -4.74 17.07
N PRO A 26 14.05 -3.63 16.42
CA PRO A 26 13.82 -3.46 15.00
C PRO A 26 14.77 -4.35 14.22
N CYS A 27 14.31 -4.83 13.08
CA CYS A 27 15.14 -5.54 12.14
C CYS A 27 15.14 -4.73 10.85
N TRP A 28 16.25 -4.08 10.51
CA TRP A 28 16.45 -3.43 9.22
C TRP A 28 17.38 -4.28 8.37
N LYS A 29 17.10 -4.41 7.07
CA LYS A 29 18.19 -4.62 6.12
C LYS A 29 18.40 -3.28 5.45
N LEU A 30 19.62 -2.77 5.57
CA LEU A 30 20.08 -1.76 4.66
C LEU A 30 20.28 -2.49 3.34
N ASP A 31 19.40 -2.23 2.36
CA ASP A 31 19.71 -2.63 1.00
C ASP A 31 20.94 -1.83 0.58
N ASP A 32 22.03 -2.53 0.27
CA ASP A 32 22.96 -2.02 -0.71
C ASP A 32 22.51 -2.56 -2.08
N PRO A 33 21.69 -1.80 -2.84
CA PRO A 33 21.10 -2.27 -4.10
C PRO A 33 22.13 -2.52 -5.20
N PHE A 34 23.43 -2.34 -4.93
CA PHE A 34 24.52 -2.55 -5.88
C PHE A 34 25.42 -3.74 -5.56
N ASN A 35 25.16 -4.48 -4.47
CA ASN A 35 26.03 -5.58 -4.02
C ASN A 35 25.51 -6.98 -4.44
N ASP A 36 25.02 -7.12 -5.67
CA ASP A 36 24.56 -8.42 -6.22
C ASP A 36 25.75 -9.34 -6.63
N ASP A 37 26.99 -8.84 -6.56
CA ASP A 37 28.19 -9.51 -7.09
C ASP A 37 29.12 -10.19 -6.05
N HIS A 38 28.75 -10.30 -4.78
CA HIS A 38 29.71 -10.70 -3.74
C HIS A 38 29.59 -12.15 -3.23
N GLU A 39 30.35 -13.05 -3.87
CA GLU A 39 30.84 -14.34 -3.31
C GLU A 39 31.79 -14.18 -2.10
N ASN A 40 31.82 -13.02 -1.43
CA ASN A 40 32.69 -12.77 -0.28
C ASN A 40 31.84 -12.58 0.98
N GLU A 41 31.37 -13.70 1.54
CA GLU A 41 30.54 -13.76 2.77
C GLU A 41 31.29 -13.34 4.05
N ASP A 42 32.61 -13.12 4.01
CA ASP A 42 33.44 -13.15 5.23
C ASP A 42 33.81 -11.79 5.86
N ASP A 43 33.36 -10.64 5.33
CA ASP A 43 33.77 -9.32 5.87
C ASP A 43 32.64 -8.29 5.97
N TYR A 44 31.43 -8.73 6.33
CA TYR A 44 30.41 -7.81 6.85
C TYR A 44 30.68 -7.57 8.33
N ASN A 45 31.45 -6.52 8.63
CA ASN A 45 31.42 -5.92 9.97
C ASN A 45 29.97 -5.46 10.23
N ASP A 46 29.31 -6.20 11.12
CA ASP A 46 27.95 -6.03 11.63
C ASP A 46 27.85 -4.77 12.50
N ASP A 47 28.26 -3.62 11.95
CA ASP A 47 27.89 -2.30 12.45
C ASP A 47 26.48 -1.96 11.93
N SER A 48 25.56 -2.94 11.96
CA SER A 48 24.14 -2.68 11.89
C SER A 48 23.74 -2.00 13.20
N ASP A 49 24.08 -0.71 13.30
CA ASP A 49 23.77 0.13 14.45
C ASP A 49 22.28 -0.06 14.75
N ASP A 50 21.98 -0.76 15.86
CA ASP A 50 20.63 -1.13 16.26
C ASP A 50 19.76 0.12 16.21
N ALA A 51 18.92 0.22 15.19
CA ALA A 51 18.10 1.40 15.00
C ALA A 51 17.29 1.62 16.28
N PRO A 52 17.28 2.82 16.87
CA PRO A 52 16.57 3.04 18.11
C PRO A 52 15.06 2.83 17.92
N THR A 53 14.44 2.08 18.82
CA THR A 53 12.98 2.01 18.91
C THR A 53 12.46 3.18 19.75
N TYR A 54 11.40 3.81 19.26
CA TYR A 54 10.73 4.93 19.88
C TYR A 54 9.31 4.56 20.30
N GLN A 55 8.77 5.34 21.22
CA GLN A 55 7.34 5.41 21.50
C GLN A 55 6.82 6.82 21.18
N LEU A 56 5.56 6.91 20.80
CA LEU A 56 4.88 8.19 20.62
C LEU A 56 4.54 8.78 22.00
N LEU A 57 5.03 9.98 22.29
CA LEU A 57 4.73 10.70 23.54
C LEU A 57 3.43 11.51 23.43
N ARG A 58 2.99 11.81 22.20
CA ARG A 58 1.71 12.43 21.88
C ARG A 58 1.20 11.95 20.52
N LYS A 59 -0.05 12.29 20.21
CA LYS A 59 -0.58 12.12 18.85
C LYS A 59 0.10 13.11 17.90
N PRO A 60 0.63 12.69 16.74
CA PRO A 60 1.07 13.63 15.74
C PRO A 60 -0.12 14.41 15.21
N VAL A 61 0.06 15.72 15.07
CA VAL A 61 -0.88 16.63 14.41
C VAL A 61 -0.82 16.45 12.90
N SER A 62 0.36 16.10 12.38
CA SER A 62 0.58 15.77 10.98
C SER A 62 1.62 14.67 10.84
N LEU A 63 1.48 13.84 9.80
CA LEU A 63 2.52 12.90 9.40
C LEU A 63 3.84 13.57 9.02
N LYS A 64 3.81 14.87 8.67
CA LYS A 64 5.01 15.64 8.33
C LYS A 64 5.99 15.81 9.48
N GLU A 65 5.52 15.68 10.72
CA GLU A 65 6.39 15.75 11.89
C GLU A 65 7.45 14.63 11.91
N PHE A 66 7.24 13.53 11.18
CA PHE A 66 8.24 12.48 11.04
C PHE A 66 9.41 12.85 10.13
N HIS A 67 9.32 13.89 9.29
CA HIS A 67 10.43 14.31 8.43
C HIS A 67 11.63 14.84 9.22
N ASP A 68 11.40 15.42 10.39
CA ASP A 68 12.45 16.02 11.21
C ASP A 68 13.30 14.96 11.94
N HIS A 69 12.86 13.70 11.96
CA HIS A 69 13.51 12.62 12.68
C HIS A 69 14.52 11.81 11.85
N GLY A 70 14.83 12.26 10.63
CA GLY A 70 15.84 11.65 9.77
C GLY A 70 15.36 10.39 9.05
N LYS A 71 16.29 9.49 8.73
CA LYS A 71 16.00 8.22 8.05
C LYS A 71 15.73 7.12 9.07
N GLY A 72 14.69 6.32 8.82
CA GLY A 72 14.42 5.07 9.54
C GLY A 72 14.06 5.26 11.02
N VAL A 73 12.83 5.69 11.30
CA VAL A 73 12.30 5.71 12.67
C VAL A 73 11.50 4.44 12.90
N VAL A 74 11.73 3.75 14.02
CA VAL A 74 10.88 2.62 14.40
C VAL A 74 10.05 2.97 15.61
N ILE A 75 8.74 2.84 15.49
CA ILE A 75 7.77 3.21 16.52
C ILE A 75 7.11 1.95 17.05
N TRP A 76 7.29 1.69 18.34
CA TRP A 76 6.49 0.73 19.09
C TRP A 76 5.22 1.38 19.61
N ARG A 77 4.07 0.71 19.42
CA ARG A 77 2.78 1.15 19.95
C ARG A 77 2.28 0.22 21.06
N ASN A 78 1.37 0.74 21.88
CA ASN A 78 0.77 0.02 23.01
C ASN A 78 -0.17 -1.12 22.62
N ASN A 79 -0.49 -1.28 21.33
CA ASN A 79 -1.26 -2.40 20.79
C ASN A 79 -0.36 -3.48 20.18
N ASP A 80 0.90 -3.57 20.62
CA ASP A 80 1.89 -4.55 20.18
C ASP A 80 2.16 -4.55 18.67
N THR A 81 2.19 -3.35 18.09
CA THR A 81 2.64 -3.13 16.72
C THR A 81 3.95 -2.37 16.67
N LEU A 82 4.73 -2.69 15.65
CA LEU A 82 5.97 -2.02 15.30
C LEU A 82 5.78 -1.37 13.94
N THR A 83 6.01 -0.07 13.84
CA THR A 83 5.90 0.69 12.59
C THR A 83 7.27 1.24 12.21
N TYR A 84 7.77 0.83 11.06
CA TYR A 84 8.97 1.40 10.45
C TYR A 84 8.54 2.56 9.57
N VAL A 85 9.02 3.75 9.89
CA VAL A 85 8.70 5.00 9.21
C VAL A 85 9.92 5.41 8.39
N THR A 86 9.75 5.50 7.08
CA THR A 86 10.79 5.98 6.16
C THR A 86 10.31 7.20 5.40
N THR A 87 11.22 8.13 5.18
CA THR A 87 10.96 9.40 4.48
C THR A 87 11.78 9.43 3.19
N ASN A 88 11.36 10.25 2.22
CA ASN A 88 12.11 10.54 0.99
C ASN A 88 12.36 9.33 0.07
N GLY A 89 11.46 8.34 0.09
CA GLY A 89 11.54 7.21 -0.84
C GLY A 89 12.77 6.32 -0.67
N GLY A 90 13.36 6.28 0.53
CA GLY A 90 14.33 5.24 0.87
C GLY A 90 13.71 3.86 0.65
N ASN A 91 14.51 2.94 0.07
CA ASN A 91 14.12 1.54 -0.08
C ASN A 91 14.27 0.74 1.22
N ASP A 92 14.64 1.40 2.33
CA ASP A 92 14.80 0.77 3.62
C ASP A 92 13.50 0.04 4.00
N ALA A 93 13.55 -1.28 3.92
CA ALA A 93 12.45 -2.15 4.30
C ALA A 93 12.86 -2.97 5.52
N PRO A 94 11.92 -3.26 6.43
CA PRO A 94 12.23 -4.10 7.56
C PRO A 94 12.67 -5.50 7.12
N CYS A 95 13.71 -5.95 7.80
CA CYS A 95 14.19 -7.31 8.04
C CYS A 95 13.16 -8.42 8.23
N ASP A 96 12.02 -7.95 8.70
CA ASP A 96 11.16 -8.69 9.58
C ASP A 96 10.48 -9.83 8.82
N PRO A 97 10.66 -11.09 9.26
CA PRO A 97 9.93 -12.20 8.66
C PRO A 97 8.42 -12.11 8.92
N ARG A 98 7.98 -11.26 9.85
CA ARG A 98 6.57 -11.08 10.16
C ARG A 98 5.83 -10.51 8.97
N ARG A 99 4.52 -10.80 8.95
CA ARG A 99 3.58 -10.19 8.02
C ARG A 99 3.61 -8.69 8.26
N ALA A 100 3.86 -7.92 7.20
CA ALA A 100 3.91 -6.48 7.25
C ALA A 100 2.99 -5.90 6.18
N LEU A 101 2.29 -4.84 6.56
CA LEU A 101 1.55 -4.00 5.63
C LEU A 101 2.43 -2.81 5.26
N SER A 102 2.67 -2.61 3.97
CA SER A 102 3.32 -1.40 3.47
C SER A 102 2.25 -0.39 3.07
N MET A 103 2.36 0.83 3.59
CA MET A 103 1.49 1.95 3.27
C MET A 103 2.35 3.17 2.95
N LYS A 104 2.11 3.79 1.80
CA LYS A 104 2.84 4.97 1.35
C LYS A 104 1.88 6.12 1.09
N PHE A 105 2.13 7.26 1.73
CA PHE A 105 1.47 8.53 1.46
C PHE A 105 2.20 9.16 0.28
N VAL A 106 1.64 8.99 -0.92
CA VAL A 106 2.32 9.32 -2.18
C VAL A 106 2.70 10.79 -2.25
N ASP A 107 1.81 11.66 -1.78
CA ASP A 107 1.97 13.11 -1.86
C ASP A 107 3.01 13.64 -0.85
N ASP A 108 3.18 12.98 0.30
CA ASP A 108 4.17 13.37 1.34
C ASP A 108 5.50 12.60 1.25
N GLY A 109 5.56 11.54 0.44
CA GLY A 109 6.74 10.69 0.32
C GLY A 109 7.08 9.90 1.60
N LEU A 110 6.11 9.76 2.51
CA LEU A 110 6.22 8.97 3.74
C LEU A 110 5.79 7.53 3.47
N SER A 111 6.60 6.56 3.88
CA SER A 111 6.25 5.15 3.86
C SER A 111 6.23 4.58 5.27
N LEU A 112 5.24 3.76 5.56
CA LEU A 112 5.05 3.03 6.79
C LEU A 112 5.07 1.54 6.49
N TYR A 113 5.87 0.78 7.23
CA TYR A 113 5.79 -0.67 7.27
C TYR A 113 5.30 -1.07 8.64
N ILE A 114 4.08 -1.60 8.70
CA ILE A 114 3.39 -1.91 9.95
C ILE A 114 3.39 -3.41 10.13
N THR A 115 3.95 -3.89 11.24
CA THR A 115 3.88 -5.29 11.66
C THR A 115 3.24 -5.41 13.04
N GLY A 116 2.57 -6.53 13.28
CA GLY A 116 1.89 -6.82 14.53
C GLY A 116 1.55 -8.30 14.63
N ASN A 117 1.16 -8.74 15.83
CA ASN A 117 0.79 -10.13 16.08
C ASN A 117 -0.63 -10.47 15.60
N THR A 118 -1.48 -9.46 15.43
CA THR A 118 -2.88 -9.62 15.02
C THR A 118 -3.27 -8.61 13.95
N ASP A 119 -4.19 -9.00 13.08
CA ASP A 119 -4.67 -8.13 12.00
C ASP A 119 -5.45 -6.92 12.55
N GLU A 120 -6.12 -7.08 13.70
CA GLU A 120 -6.82 -6.01 14.40
C GLU A 120 -5.84 -4.92 14.88
N ALA A 121 -4.72 -5.34 15.49
CA ALA A 121 -3.69 -4.42 15.94
C ALA A 121 -3.05 -3.64 14.76
N VAL A 122 -2.81 -4.33 13.63
CA VAL A 122 -2.33 -3.68 12.40
C VAL A 122 -3.37 -2.69 11.87
N ALA A 123 -4.65 -3.08 11.77
CA ALA A 123 -5.72 -2.22 11.31
C ALA A 123 -5.92 -0.99 12.21
N ASP A 124 -5.80 -1.14 13.53
CA ASP A 124 -5.85 -0.03 14.50
C ASP A 124 -4.67 0.92 14.35
N THR A 125 -3.53 0.41 13.92
CA THR A 125 -2.34 1.21 13.65
C THR A 125 -2.46 1.97 12.33
N VAL A 126 -2.99 1.34 11.29
CA VAL A 126 -3.36 2.03 10.05
C VAL A 126 -4.35 3.16 10.35
N ALA A 127 -5.44 2.86 11.06
CA ALA A 127 -6.45 3.85 11.44
C ALA A 127 -5.85 5.03 12.21
N TYR A 128 -4.93 4.74 13.12
CA TYR A 128 -4.23 5.76 13.88
C TYR A 128 -3.46 6.72 12.96
N PHE A 129 -2.62 6.21 12.05
CA PHE A 129 -1.83 7.06 11.15
C PHE A 129 -2.70 7.78 10.11
N LEU A 130 -3.75 7.13 9.58
CA LEU A 130 -4.73 7.78 8.71
C LEU A 130 -5.43 8.96 9.39
N SER A 131 -5.68 8.86 10.70
CA SER A 131 -6.30 9.95 11.47
C SER A 131 -5.38 11.15 11.73
N CYS A 132 -4.10 11.06 11.33
CA CYS A 132 -3.10 12.11 11.49
C CYS A 132 -2.86 12.89 10.19
N ASP A 133 -3.49 12.50 9.08
CA ASP A 133 -3.32 13.14 7.78
C ASP A 133 -4.63 13.70 7.22
N SER A 134 -4.51 14.55 6.19
CA SER A 134 -5.64 15.10 5.46
C SER A 134 -6.30 14.05 4.57
N LYS A 135 -7.61 14.21 4.33
CA LYS A 135 -8.40 13.29 3.49
C LYS A 135 -8.04 13.32 2.00
N GLU A 136 -7.14 14.21 1.58
CA GLU A 136 -6.82 14.45 0.17
C GLU A 136 -5.60 13.64 -0.32
N SER A 137 -4.86 13.03 0.61
CA SER A 137 -3.65 12.29 0.32
C SER A 137 -3.94 11.01 -0.46
N CYS A 138 -3.16 10.77 -1.52
CA CYS A 138 -3.17 9.49 -2.22
C CYS A 138 -2.40 8.44 -1.40
N ILE A 139 -3.05 7.31 -1.15
CA ILE A 139 -2.49 6.22 -0.34
C ILE A 139 -2.22 5.02 -1.23
N LYS A 140 -0.95 4.61 -1.29
CA LYS A 140 -0.52 3.36 -1.90
C LYS A 140 -0.38 2.29 -0.83
N VAL A 141 -1.03 1.15 -1.04
CA VAL A 141 -1.01 -0.02 -0.15
C VAL A 141 -0.39 -1.18 -0.90
N SER A 142 0.56 -1.86 -0.27
CA SER A 142 1.16 -3.08 -0.80
C SER A 142 1.36 -4.11 0.31
N THR A 143 1.15 -5.38 -0.04
CA THR A 143 1.43 -6.53 0.83
C THR A 143 2.73 -7.24 0.50
N ARG A 144 3.39 -6.86 -0.61
CA ARG A 144 4.63 -7.50 -1.01
C ARG A 144 5.78 -6.90 -0.19
N ASN A 145 6.49 -7.78 0.53
CA ASN A 145 7.81 -7.43 1.02
C ASN A 145 8.77 -7.49 -0.18
N PRO A 146 9.46 -6.38 -0.54
CA PRO A 146 10.36 -6.36 -1.69
C PRO A 146 11.46 -7.44 -1.62
N HIS A 147 11.80 -7.92 -0.42
CA HIS A 147 12.89 -8.88 -0.21
C HIS A 147 12.46 -10.34 -0.03
N ARG A 148 11.16 -10.66 -0.12
CA ARG A 148 10.69 -12.04 0.10
C ARG A 148 9.67 -12.49 -0.93
N TYR A 149 9.86 -13.72 -1.38
CA TYR A 149 8.91 -14.45 -2.21
C TYR A 149 7.65 -14.76 -1.38
N SER A 150 6.53 -14.17 -1.81
CA SER A 150 5.14 -14.46 -1.43
C SER A 150 4.85 -14.70 0.06
N LEU A 151 4.52 -13.63 0.80
CA LEU A 151 3.67 -13.79 1.98
C LEU A 151 2.24 -14.15 1.52
N GLU A 152 1.51 -14.93 2.32
CA GLU A 152 0.12 -15.24 2.02
C GLU A 152 -0.72 -13.95 1.88
N PRO A 153 -1.54 -13.79 0.82
CA PRO A 153 -2.21 -12.54 0.44
C PRO A 153 -3.15 -11.92 1.49
N THR A 154 -3.46 -12.62 2.58
CA THR A 154 -4.48 -12.23 3.55
C THR A 154 -4.04 -11.16 4.57
N VAL A 155 -2.97 -10.39 4.31
CA VAL A 155 -2.41 -9.43 5.30
C VAL A 155 -3.32 -8.22 5.49
N VAL A 156 -3.94 -7.72 4.43
CA VAL A 156 -4.95 -6.68 4.55
C VAL A 156 -6.29 -7.36 4.72
N ARG A 157 -6.89 -7.31 5.91
CA ARG A 157 -8.28 -7.71 6.06
C ARG A 157 -9.23 -6.62 5.56
N SER A 158 -10.44 -7.03 5.23
CA SER A 158 -11.58 -6.19 4.82
C SER A 158 -11.77 -4.96 5.71
N GLN A 159 -11.64 -5.12 7.03
CA GLN A 159 -11.73 -4.02 8.00
C GLN A 159 -10.62 -2.97 7.83
N CYS A 160 -9.37 -3.39 7.59
CA CYS A 160 -8.26 -2.46 7.36
C CYS A 160 -8.48 -1.68 6.06
N LEU A 161 -8.90 -2.37 5.00
CA LEU A 161 -9.20 -1.75 3.70
C LEU A 161 -10.34 -0.74 3.81
N GLN A 162 -11.41 -1.08 4.53
CA GLN A 162 -12.52 -0.17 4.77
C GLN A 162 -12.04 1.12 5.45
N ARG A 163 -11.20 1.02 6.49
CA ARG A 163 -10.67 2.21 7.17
C ARG A 163 -9.80 3.09 6.27
N ILE A 164 -9.06 2.50 5.32
CA ILE A 164 -8.30 3.24 4.30
C ILE A 164 -9.25 4.02 3.39
N LEU A 165 -10.32 3.36 2.92
CA LEU A 165 -11.32 3.98 2.04
C LEU A 165 -12.17 5.06 2.74
N GLU A 166 -12.34 4.96 4.06
CA GLU A 166 -12.98 6.02 4.86
C GLU A 166 -12.09 7.26 5.03
N ALA A 167 -10.76 7.09 4.93
CA ALA A 167 -9.78 8.15 5.11
C ALA A 167 -9.44 8.88 3.81
N THR A 168 -9.46 8.20 2.66
CA THR A 168 -9.13 8.79 1.36
C THR A 168 -10.02 8.24 0.25
N ASN A 169 -10.23 9.05 -0.78
CA ASN A 169 -10.86 8.62 -2.03
C ASN A 169 -9.83 8.33 -3.14
N ARG A 170 -8.52 8.34 -2.86
CA ARG A 170 -7.45 8.08 -3.84
C ARG A 170 -6.57 6.94 -3.33
N VAL A 171 -6.82 5.74 -3.83
CA VAL A 171 -6.15 4.51 -3.36
C VAL A 171 -5.46 3.80 -4.51
N ILE A 172 -4.20 3.42 -4.29
CA ILE A 172 -3.44 2.55 -5.16
C ILE A 172 -3.20 1.25 -4.40
N LEU A 173 -3.73 0.13 -4.91
CA LEU A 173 -3.44 -1.20 -4.38
C LEU A 173 -2.41 -1.84 -5.30
N THR A 174 -1.33 -2.38 -4.72
CA THR A 174 -0.25 -2.98 -5.50
C THR A 174 0.06 -4.39 -5.01
N GLU A 175 0.10 -5.35 -5.94
CA GLU A 175 0.54 -6.74 -5.71
C GLU A 175 -0.28 -7.43 -4.60
N MET A 176 -1.60 -7.27 -4.65
CA MET A 176 -2.56 -7.86 -3.71
C MET A 176 -3.48 -8.87 -4.42
N THR A 177 -3.77 -9.99 -3.78
CA THR A 177 -4.93 -10.82 -4.13
C THR A 177 -6.12 -10.37 -3.29
N LEU A 178 -7.15 -9.85 -3.94
CA LEU A 178 -8.35 -9.32 -3.32
C LEU A 178 -9.36 -10.45 -3.10
N SER A 179 -9.82 -10.58 -1.86
CA SER A 179 -10.92 -11.49 -1.55
C SER A 179 -12.25 -10.99 -2.10
N VAL A 180 -13.24 -11.88 -2.12
CA VAL A 180 -14.64 -11.53 -2.47
C VAL A 180 -15.14 -10.36 -1.62
N GLU A 181 -14.91 -10.40 -0.31
CA GLU A 181 -15.37 -9.35 0.62
C GLU A 181 -14.68 -8.01 0.35
N GLN A 182 -13.36 -8.01 0.13
CA GLN A 182 -12.60 -6.79 -0.19
C GLN A 182 -13.04 -6.17 -1.52
N SER A 183 -13.29 -7.01 -2.51
CA SER A 183 -13.76 -6.62 -3.83
C SER A 183 -15.11 -5.90 -3.75
N ILE A 184 -16.04 -6.44 -2.94
CA ILE A 184 -17.33 -5.79 -2.68
C ILE A 184 -17.13 -4.46 -1.96
N ILE A 185 -16.28 -4.39 -0.95
CA ILE A 185 -16.00 -3.15 -0.20
C ILE A 185 -15.46 -2.06 -1.14
N LEU A 186 -14.55 -2.39 -2.05
CA LEU A 186 -14.01 -1.45 -3.03
C LEU A 186 -15.10 -0.95 -3.98
N ALA A 187 -15.88 -1.86 -4.55
CA ALA A 187 -16.90 -1.55 -5.53
C ALA A 187 -18.12 -0.81 -4.94
N THR A 188 -18.42 -0.95 -3.65
CA THR A 188 -19.62 -0.37 -3.01
C THR A 188 -19.38 0.94 -2.26
N GLN A 189 -18.20 1.56 -2.38
CA GLN A 189 -17.93 2.83 -1.69
C GLN A 189 -18.97 3.92 -2.03
N PRO A 190 -19.63 4.54 -1.04
CA PRO A 190 -20.71 5.51 -1.32
C PRO A 190 -20.24 6.75 -2.09
N GLN A 191 -18.99 7.16 -1.86
CA GLN A 191 -18.37 8.31 -2.52
C GLN A 191 -17.61 7.88 -3.77
N PRO A 192 -17.41 8.77 -4.75
CA PRO A 192 -16.54 8.50 -5.89
C PRO A 192 -15.11 8.19 -5.41
N LEU A 193 -14.59 7.05 -5.87
CA LEU A 193 -13.27 6.51 -5.58
C LEU A 193 -12.38 6.60 -6.83
N HIS A 194 -11.14 7.03 -6.64
CA HIS A 194 -10.06 6.93 -7.61
C HIS A 194 -9.19 5.73 -7.22
N LEU A 195 -9.49 4.58 -7.81
CA LEU A 195 -8.84 3.30 -7.52
C LEU A 195 -7.85 2.95 -8.63
N THR A 196 -6.60 2.69 -8.26
CA THR A 196 -5.62 2.03 -9.13
C THR A 196 -5.33 0.64 -8.59
N LEU A 197 -5.46 -0.38 -9.45
CA LEU A 197 -5.08 -1.75 -9.18
C LEU A 197 -3.83 -2.06 -10.00
N ASP A 198 -2.68 -2.20 -9.33
CA ASP A 198 -1.36 -2.48 -9.93
C ASP A 198 -0.91 -3.89 -9.58
N ARG A 199 -0.91 -4.81 -10.56
CA ARG A 199 -0.58 -6.24 -10.38
C ARG A 199 -1.45 -6.91 -9.31
N CYS A 200 -2.71 -6.51 -9.21
CA CYS A 200 -3.67 -7.16 -8.33
C CYS A 200 -4.32 -8.36 -9.03
N SER A 201 -4.75 -9.33 -8.23
CA SER A 201 -5.59 -10.44 -8.66
C SER A 201 -6.83 -10.53 -7.78
N PHE A 202 -7.84 -11.26 -8.24
CA PHE A 202 -9.11 -11.46 -7.52
C PHE A 202 -9.29 -12.95 -7.25
N GLU A 203 -9.69 -13.32 -6.03
CA GLU A 203 -9.94 -14.73 -5.67
C GLU A 203 -11.04 -15.38 -6.54
N ASP A 204 -11.98 -14.58 -7.02
CA ASP A 204 -13.13 -14.99 -7.84
C ASP A 204 -13.08 -14.42 -9.27
N GLU A 205 -11.88 -14.14 -9.76
CA GLU A 205 -11.62 -13.59 -11.11
C GLU A 205 -12.33 -12.25 -11.38
N GLY A 206 -12.70 -11.53 -10.31
CA GLY A 206 -13.30 -10.20 -10.35
C GLY A 206 -14.83 -10.21 -10.39
N THR A 207 -15.46 -11.37 -10.28
CA THR A 207 -16.93 -11.51 -10.40
C THR A 207 -17.67 -10.63 -9.39
N ALA A 208 -17.34 -10.73 -8.11
CA ALA A 208 -17.98 -9.96 -7.05
C ALA A 208 -17.71 -8.45 -7.17
N PHE A 209 -16.53 -8.06 -7.64
CA PHE A 209 -16.22 -6.66 -7.93
C PHE A 209 -17.18 -6.12 -9.01
N MET A 210 -17.35 -6.86 -10.11
CA MET A 210 -18.24 -6.46 -11.22
C MET A 210 -19.71 -6.42 -10.79
N ASP A 211 -20.21 -7.44 -10.09
CA ASP A 211 -21.59 -7.49 -9.60
C ASP A 211 -21.90 -6.29 -8.69
N ALA A 212 -20.99 -6.00 -7.76
CA ALA A 212 -21.12 -4.85 -6.87
C ALA A 212 -21.05 -3.52 -7.62
N LEU A 213 -20.14 -3.38 -8.60
CA LEU A 213 -19.97 -2.17 -9.40
C LEU A 213 -21.20 -1.89 -10.28
N GLU A 214 -21.79 -2.93 -10.89
CA GLU A 214 -23.03 -2.87 -11.67
C GLU A 214 -24.23 -2.44 -10.82
N SER A 215 -24.27 -2.87 -9.55
CA SER A 215 -25.37 -2.55 -8.63
C SER A 215 -25.40 -1.08 -8.16
N ARG A 216 -24.34 -0.31 -8.41
CA ARG A 216 -24.23 1.07 -7.93
C ARG A 216 -25.29 1.97 -8.55
N SER A 217 -25.94 2.76 -7.70
CA SER A 217 -26.80 3.86 -8.16
C SER A 217 -25.97 5.07 -8.61
N THR A 218 -24.83 5.34 -7.96
CA THR A 218 -23.94 6.47 -8.19
C THR A 218 -22.74 6.13 -9.08
N VAL A 219 -22.10 7.15 -9.63
CA VAL A 219 -20.83 7.01 -10.38
C VAL A 219 -19.74 6.50 -9.42
N PHE A 220 -18.91 5.58 -9.91
CA PHE A 220 -17.80 4.97 -9.18
C PHE A 220 -16.63 5.95 -8.99
N GLY A 221 -16.34 6.78 -9.99
CA GLY A 221 -15.17 7.65 -10.01
C GLY A 221 -14.19 7.20 -11.10
N SER A 222 -12.94 6.95 -10.73
CA SER A 222 -11.88 6.52 -11.65
C SER A 222 -11.39 5.12 -11.30
N LEU A 223 -11.28 4.25 -12.30
CA LEU A 223 -10.70 2.92 -12.18
C LEU A 223 -9.50 2.80 -13.13
N SER A 224 -8.33 2.52 -12.57
CA SER A 224 -7.10 2.28 -13.33
C SER A 224 -6.65 0.84 -13.13
N LEU A 225 -6.47 0.10 -14.22
CA LEU A 225 -6.05 -1.30 -14.22
C LEU A 225 -4.65 -1.39 -14.83
N GLU A 226 -3.67 -1.65 -13.98
CA GLU A 226 -2.26 -1.76 -14.33
C GLU A 226 -1.80 -3.20 -14.08
N TYR A 227 -1.63 -4.00 -15.14
CA TYR A 227 -1.20 -5.41 -15.03
C TYR A 227 -2.05 -6.29 -14.08
N SER A 228 -3.32 -5.95 -13.88
CA SER A 228 -4.19 -6.63 -12.92
C SER A 228 -5.16 -7.57 -13.63
N SER A 229 -5.11 -8.85 -13.28
CA SER A 229 -5.82 -9.89 -14.04
C SER A 229 -7.33 -9.87 -13.78
N PHE A 230 -8.11 -9.59 -14.82
CA PHE A 230 -9.53 -9.95 -14.91
C PHE A 230 -9.72 -11.09 -15.93
N SER A 231 -10.74 -11.91 -15.74
CA SER A 231 -11.18 -12.82 -16.79
C SER A 231 -11.71 -12.05 -18.00
N ASP A 232 -11.68 -12.68 -19.18
CA ASP A 232 -12.23 -12.08 -20.42
C ASP A 232 -13.70 -11.66 -20.26
N ASP A 233 -14.47 -12.43 -19.49
CA ASP A 233 -15.87 -12.13 -19.24
C ASP A 233 -16.05 -10.95 -18.28
N SER A 234 -15.21 -10.84 -17.23
CA SER A 234 -15.16 -9.66 -16.37
C SER A 234 -14.78 -8.41 -17.17
N TRP A 235 -13.86 -8.50 -18.13
CA TRP A 235 -13.49 -7.40 -19.03
C TRP A 235 -14.64 -6.98 -19.95
N LYS A 236 -15.32 -7.95 -20.58
CA LYS A 236 -16.51 -7.68 -21.43
C LYS A 236 -17.61 -7.00 -20.62
N ARG A 237 -17.82 -7.42 -19.37
CA ARG A 237 -18.78 -6.77 -18.46
C ARG A 237 -18.35 -5.36 -18.11
N LEU A 238 -17.09 -5.18 -17.71
CA LEU A 238 -16.54 -3.89 -17.27
C LEU A 238 -16.80 -2.77 -18.28
N VAL A 239 -16.56 -3.02 -19.58
CA VAL A 239 -16.78 -2.02 -20.62
C VAL A 239 -18.27 -1.70 -20.86
N GLN A 240 -19.19 -2.55 -20.42
CA GLN A 240 -20.63 -2.31 -20.51
C GLN A 240 -21.19 -1.50 -19.32
N ILE A 241 -20.40 -1.31 -18.26
CA ILE A 241 -20.81 -0.59 -17.04
C ILE A 241 -20.75 0.92 -17.28
N SER A 242 -21.90 1.59 -17.26
CA SER A 242 -22.01 3.04 -17.43
C SER A 242 -21.79 3.86 -16.14
N LYS A 243 -21.34 3.21 -15.07
CA LYS A 243 -21.11 3.82 -13.77
C LYS A 243 -19.66 4.25 -13.54
N ILE A 244 -18.78 4.05 -14.51
CA ILE A 244 -17.37 4.42 -14.41
C ILE A 244 -17.18 5.81 -15.04
N GLY A 245 -16.68 6.77 -14.28
CA GLY A 245 -16.41 8.11 -14.83
C GLY A 245 -15.14 8.12 -15.68
N HIS A 246 -14.06 7.52 -15.18
CA HIS A 246 -12.81 7.39 -15.91
C HIS A 246 -12.29 5.96 -15.84
N LEU A 247 -12.02 5.38 -17.00
CA LEU A 247 -11.38 4.06 -17.10
C LEU A 247 -9.98 4.24 -17.68
N LYS A 248 -8.96 3.80 -16.94
CA LYS A 248 -7.59 3.68 -17.42
C LYS A 248 -7.21 2.19 -17.48
N SER A 249 -6.61 1.77 -18.59
CA SER A 249 -6.07 0.42 -18.73
C SER A 249 -4.73 0.44 -19.45
N SER A 250 -3.74 -0.19 -18.83
CA SER A 250 -2.44 -0.51 -19.45
C SER A 250 -2.25 -2.01 -19.67
N GLU A 251 -3.30 -2.81 -19.44
CA GLU A 251 -3.21 -4.26 -19.45
C GLU A 251 -3.05 -4.82 -20.87
N MET A 252 -2.23 -5.88 -20.97
CA MET A 252 -2.22 -6.76 -22.15
C MET A 252 -3.53 -7.55 -22.14
N ILE A 253 -4.55 -6.99 -22.78
CA ILE A 253 -5.77 -7.75 -22.99
C ILE A 253 -5.43 -8.94 -23.90
N ASN A 254 -6.03 -10.10 -23.64
CA ASN A 254 -5.81 -11.29 -24.45
C ASN A 254 -6.03 -11.00 -25.94
N GLU A 255 -5.28 -11.70 -26.81
CA GLU A 255 -5.37 -11.54 -28.27
C GLU A 255 -6.83 -11.54 -28.73
N GLY A 256 -7.26 -10.45 -29.37
CA GLY A 256 -8.63 -10.28 -29.87
C GLY A 256 -9.52 -9.35 -29.03
N LEU A 257 -9.04 -8.84 -27.89
CA LEU A 257 -9.77 -7.87 -27.06
C LEU A 257 -9.15 -6.47 -27.06
N ASP A 258 -8.12 -6.21 -27.87
CA ASP A 258 -7.38 -4.93 -27.94
C ASP A 258 -8.27 -3.69 -28.20
N LEU A 259 -9.42 -3.89 -28.85
CA LEU A 259 -10.38 -2.82 -29.17
C LEU A 259 -11.54 -2.74 -28.18
N LEU A 260 -11.67 -3.70 -27.26
CA LEU A 260 -12.75 -3.75 -26.28
C LEU A 260 -12.83 -2.49 -25.41
N PRO A 261 -11.73 -1.88 -24.94
CA PRO A 261 -11.78 -0.66 -24.13
C PRO A 261 -12.46 0.51 -24.85
N PHE A 262 -12.38 0.60 -26.18
CA PHE A 262 -13.04 1.66 -26.95
C PHE A 262 -14.57 1.52 -26.98
N SER A 263 -15.10 0.36 -26.57
CA SER A 263 -16.54 0.15 -26.35
C SER A 263 -16.98 0.48 -24.93
N ALA A 264 -16.07 0.98 -24.07
CA ALA A 264 -16.37 1.31 -22.70
C ALA A 264 -17.44 2.41 -22.61
N LYS A 265 -18.46 2.18 -21.79
CA LYS A 265 -19.49 3.17 -21.45
C LYS A 265 -19.02 4.11 -20.33
N ALA A 266 -17.73 4.44 -20.29
CA ALA A 266 -17.18 5.41 -19.35
C ALA A 266 -17.22 6.82 -19.93
N ASP A 267 -17.24 7.86 -19.07
CA ASP A 267 -17.21 9.25 -19.55
C ASP A 267 -15.88 9.60 -20.22
N SER A 268 -14.80 8.95 -19.79
CA SER A 268 -13.46 9.09 -20.36
C SER A 268 -12.66 7.79 -20.29
N LEU A 269 -11.79 7.59 -21.29
CA LEU A 269 -10.94 6.42 -21.45
C LEU A 269 -9.48 6.84 -21.64
N GLU A 270 -8.58 6.29 -20.84
CA GLU A 270 -7.13 6.30 -21.08
C GLU A 270 -6.67 4.87 -21.36
N TYR A 271 -6.07 4.64 -22.54
CA TYR A 271 -5.66 3.31 -22.96
C TYR A 271 -4.25 3.33 -23.53
N GLU A 272 -3.37 2.51 -22.99
CA GLU A 272 -1.98 2.38 -23.45
C GLU A 272 -1.85 1.20 -24.43
N ILE A 273 -1.58 1.51 -25.69
CA ILE A 273 -1.35 0.50 -26.73
C ILE A 273 0.15 0.17 -26.78
N GLN A 274 0.52 -1.05 -26.40
CA GLN A 274 1.90 -1.50 -26.57
C GLN A 274 2.20 -1.71 -28.07
N GLY A 275 3.26 -1.06 -28.56
CA GLY A 275 3.62 -1.03 -30.00
C GLY A 275 3.87 -2.40 -30.65
N LYS A 276 4.00 -3.49 -29.88
CA LYS A 276 4.06 -4.86 -30.43
C LYS A 276 2.78 -5.24 -31.18
N ALA A 277 1.61 -4.78 -30.73
CA ALA A 277 0.33 -5.02 -31.40
C ALA A 277 0.27 -4.38 -32.80
N LEU A 278 0.98 -3.27 -33.02
CA LEU A 278 1.04 -2.59 -34.32
C LEU A 278 1.94 -3.32 -35.35
N SER A 279 2.75 -4.28 -34.91
CA SER A 279 3.69 -4.99 -35.79
C SER A 279 3.07 -6.18 -36.53
N TYR A 280 1.93 -6.72 -36.06
CA TYR A 280 1.28 -7.91 -36.64
C TYR A 280 0.37 -7.64 -37.85
N HIS A 281 0.19 -6.38 -38.26
CA HIS A 281 -0.70 -6.01 -39.38
C HIS A 281 0.00 -5.47 -40.64
N ARG A 282 1.33 -5.59 -40.75
CA ARG A 282 1.99 -5.37 -42.05
C ARG A 282 1.77 -6.59 -42.96
N LYS A 283 0.75 -6.51 -43.82
CA LYS A 283 0.64 -7.30 -45.06
C LYS A 283 1.59 -6.76 -46.13
#